data_AF-A0A553SRB5-F1
#
_entry.id   AF-A0A553SRB5-F1
#
_cell.length_a   1.000
_cell.length_b   1.000
_cell.length_c   1.000
_cell.angle_alpha   90.00
_cell.angle_beta   90.00
_cell.angle_gamma   90.00
#
_symmetry.space_group_name_H-M   'P 1'
#
loop_
_entity.id
_entity.type
_entity.pdbx_description
1 polymer ?
#
loop_
_entity_poly.entity_id
_entity_poly.type
_entity_poly.pdbx_seq_one_letter_code
_entity_poly.pdbx_strand_id
1 'polypeptide(L)'
;MEEHTFNHLTDEEKVLFFILLSKEILNDFSQLEDRQLAQNAISKSLEWVKNEEEIGYELYDLLDDEENGITIIQEMSDNEKDIAAWNCIIDTVAYTSRKAMEKEGVEYFPEPIALVDDSLVEHFISSMEQVKDNSTLLIEKTYEQLLSNLD
;
A
#
# COMPACT_ATOMS: atom_id res chain seq x y z
N MET A 1 -13.56 10.35 -1.41
CA MET A 1 -14.00 9.48 -0.32
C MET A 1 -13.88 10.28 0.97
N GLU A 2 -14.90 10.28 1.84
CA GLU A 2 -14.76 10.90 3.17
C GLU A 2 -13.94 9.94 4.04
N GLU A 3 -12.97 10.44 4.81
CA GLU A 3 -12.16 9.64 5.76
C GLU A 3 -13.02 8.71 6.64
N HIS A 4 -14.23 9.17 6.97
CA HIS A 4 -15.21 8.42 7.74
C HIS A 4 -15.66 7.10 7.10
N THR A 5 -15.63 6.94 5.77
CA THR A 5 -16.05 5.68 5.12
C THR A 5 -14.97 4.60 5.28
N PHE A 6 -13.69 4.91 5.07
CA PHE A 6 -12.58 3.95 5.20
C PHE A 6 -12.51 3.28 6.60
N ASN A 7 -12.86 4.02 7.64
CA ASN A 7 -12.85 3.53 9.03
C ASN A 7 -13.84 2.40 9.35
N HIS A 8 -14.79 2.10 8.45
CA HIS A 8 -15.75 0.99 8.64
C HIS A 8 -15.19 -0.38 8.25
N LEU A 9 -14.06 -0.42 7.54
CA LEU A 9 -13.41 -1.64 7.10
C LEU A 9 -12.63 -2.31 8.25
N THR A 10 -12.48 -3.63 8.24
CA THR A 10 -11.51 -4.32 9.10
C THR A 10 -10.08 -3.99 8.67
N ASP A 11 -9.08 -4.28 9.52
CA ASP A 11 -7.67 -4.03 9.15
C ASP A 11 -7.28 -4.81 7.87
N GLU A 12 -7.75 -6.05 7.71
CA GLU A 12 -7.55 -6.84 6.49
C GLU A 12 -8.22 -6.22 5.27
N GLU A 13 -9.45 -5.71 5.41
CA GLU A 13 -10.18 -5.05 4.32
C GLU A 13 -9.52 -3.71 3.94
N LYS A 14 -9.00 -2.97 4.92
CA LYS A 14 -8.23 -1.74 4.69
C LYS A 14 -6.95 -2.06 3.91
N VAL A 15 -6.18 -3.05 4.33
CA VAL A 15 -5.00 -3.50 3.55
C VAL A 15 -5.40 -3.95 2.14
N LEU A 16 -6.50 -4.70 2.02
CA LEU A 16 -6.99 -5.15 0.71
C LEU A 16 -7.40 -3.98 -0.19
N PHE A 17 -7.95 -2.90 0.36
CA PHE A 17 -8.25 -1.67 -0.37
C PHE A 17 -6.98 -1.09 -1.03
N PHE A 18 -5.90 -0.90 -0.26
CA PHE A 18 -4.60 -0.46 -0.81
C PHE A 18 -4.10 -1.42 -1.89
N ILE A 19 -4.13 -2.73 -1.64
CA ILE A 19 -3.64 -3.76 -2.57
C ILE A 19 -4.40 -3.74 -3.91
N LEU A 20 -5.74 -3.70 -3.86
CA LEU A 20 -6.57 -3.74 -5.06
C LEU A 20 -6.32 -2.52 -5.95
N LEU A 21 -6.21 -1.35 -5.34
CA LEU A 21 -5.90 -0.11 -6.04
C LEU A 21 -4.45 -0.10 -6.56
N SER A 22 -3.47 -0.54 -5.77
CA SER A 22 -2.07 -0.65 -6.22
C SER A 22 -1.88 -1.60 -7.41
N LYS A 23 -2.69 -2.65 -7.53
CA LYS A 23 -2.67 -3.53 -8.72
C LYS A 23 -3.07 -2.81 -9.99
N GLU A 24 -3.98 -1.83 -9.89
CA GLU A 24 -4.50 -1.10 -11.03
C GLU A 24 -3.47 -0.18 -11.68
N ILE A 25 -2.43 0.22 -10.93
CA ILE A 25 -1.36 1.11 -11.40
C ILE A 25 -0.08 0.37 -11.85
N LEU A 26 0.00 -0.96 -11.69
CA LEU A 26 1.22 -1.71 -12.05
C LEU A 26 1.65 -1.50 -13.51
N ASN A 27 0.68 -1.39 -14.42
CA ASN A 27 0.96 -1.19 -15.83
C ASN A 27 1.33 0.26 -16.19
N ASP A 28 1.23 1.18 -15.23
CA ASP A 28 1.58 2.59 -15.41
C ASP A 28 3.07 2.87 -15.16
N PHE A 29 3.79 1.96 -14.49
CA PHE A 29 5.25 2.03 -14.37
C PHE A 29 5.92 1.99 -15.76
N SER A 30 6.86 2.92 -15.97
CA SER A 30 7.59 3.05 -17.24
C SER A 30 8.61 1.93 -17.46
N GLN A 31 9.26 1.45 -16.40
CA GLN A 31 10.24 0.37 -16.44
C GLN A 31 9.61 -0.97 -16.06
N LEU A 32 10.07 -2.03 -16.73
CA LEU A 32 9.59 -3.39 -16.45
C LEU A 32 10.09 -3.88 -15.09
N GLU A 33 11.32 -3.53 -14.75
CA GLU A 33 11.98 -3.86 -13.48
C GLU A 33 11.20 -3.28 -12.30
N ASP A 34 10.84 -2.00 -12.36
CA ASP A 34 10.03 -1.32 -11.34
C ASP A 34 8.66 -1.99 -11.18
N ARG A 35 8.01 -2.31 -12.29
CA ARG A 35 6.74 -3.05 -12.28
C ARG A 35 6.86 -4.40 -11.59
N GLN A 36 7.93 -5.15 -11.86
CA GLN A 36 8.16 -6.46 -11.25
C GLN A 36 8.40 -6.34 -9.74
N LEU A 37 9.18 -5.35 -9.32
CA LEU A 37 9.44 -5.06 -7.92
C LEU A 37 8.17 -4.63 -7.19
N ALA A 38 7.39 -3.70 -7.76
CA ALA A 38 6.09 -3.30 -7.23
C ALA A 38 5.12 -4.50 -7.12
N GLN A 39 5.08 -5.36 -8.13
CA GLN A 39 4.24 -6.56 -8.09
C GLN A 39 4.66 -7.52 -6.96
N ASN A 40 5.96 -7.67 -6.69
CA ASN A 40 6.47 -8.49 -5.59
C ASN A 40 6.07 -7.91 -4.24
N ALA A 41 6.23 -6.59 -4.04
CA ALA A 41 5.83 -5.89 -2.82
C ALA A 41 4.32 -6.03 -2.52
N ILE A 42 3.47 -5.85 -3.54
CA ILE A 42 2.02 -6.09 -3.43
C ILE A 42 1.73 -7.56 -3.09
N SER A 43 2.46 -8.49 -3.70
CA SER A 43 2.24 -9.93 -3.47
C SER A 43 2.56 -10.30 -2.02
N LYS A 44 3.65 -9.78 -1.47
CA LYS A 44 4.03 -9.96 -0.06
C LYS A 44 2.97 -9.36 0.89
N SER A 45 2.45 -8.18 0.57
CA SER A 45 1.36 -7.56 1.35
C SER A 45 0.08 -8.41 1.32
N LEU A 46 -0.21 -9.05 0.18
CA LEU A 46 -1.35 -9.96 0.05
C LEU A 46 -1.17 -11.29 0.80
N GLU A 47 0.05 -11.75 1.03
CA GLU A 47 0.33 -12.94 1.84
C GLU A 47 -0.15 -12.74 3.29
N TRP A 48 0.09 -11.56 3.87
CA TRP A 48 -0.42 -11.21 5.20
C TRP A 48 -1.95 -11.32 5.29
N VAL A 49 -2.67 -10.74 4.33
CA VAL A 49 -4.15 -10.80 4.30
C VAL A 49 -4.67 -12.24 4.22
N LYS A 50 -3.97 -13.13 3.52
CA LYS A 50 -4.41 -14.53 3.31
C LYS A 50 -4.11 -15.44 4.48
N ASN A 51 -2.94 -15.29 5.06
CA ASN A 51 -2.34 -16.30 5.93
C ASN A 51 -2.07 -15.79 7.36
N GLU A 52 -2.26 -14.48 7.62
CA GLU A 52 -1.92 -13.83 8.89
C GLU A 52 -0.48 -14.10 9.35
N GLU A 53 0.45 -14.17 8.39
CA GLU A 53 1.87 -14.46 8.66
C GLU A 53 2.52 -13.34 9.49
N GLU A 54 3.48 -13.71 10.35
CA GLU A 54 4.31 -12.79 11.12
C GLU A 54 5.38 -12.15 10.21
N ILE A 55 4.96 -11.23 9.33
CA ILE A 55 5.80 -10.62 8.28
C ILE A 55 5.94 -9.10 8.42
N GLY A 56 5.55 -8.52 9.56
CA GLY A 56 5.59 -7.06 9.78
C GLY A 56 6.97 -6.46 9.52
N TYR A 57 8.02 -7.07 10.08
CA TYR A 57 9.41 -6.65 9.85
C TYR A 57 9.91 -6.98 8.44
N GLU A 58 9.53 -8.11 7.85
CA GLU A 58 9.90 -8.43 6.47
C GLU A 58 9.33 -7.39 5.48
N LEU A 59 8.11 -6.90 5.73
CA LEU A 59 7.51 -5.81 4.96
C LEU A 59 8.21 -4.47 5.19
N TYR A 60 8.67 -4.19 6.41
CA TYR A 60 9.46 -2.99 6.70
C TYR A 60 10.83 -3.03 6.01
N ASP A 61 11.50 -4.18 6.01
CA ASP A 61 12.78 -4.36 5.32
C ASP A 61 12.63 -4.11 3.80
N LEU A 62 11.49 -4.44 3.19
CA LEU A 62 11.21 -4.08 1.79
C LEU A 62 11.17 -2.57 1.55
N LEU A 63 10.78 -1.77 2.54
CA LEU A 63 10.73 -0.31 2.45
C LEU A 63 12.12 0.31 2.57
N ASP A 64 12.88 -0.12 3.58
CA ASP A 64 14.00 0.64 4.15
C ASP A 64 15.34 -0.13 4.13
N ASP A 65 15.44 -1.19 3.33
CA ASP A 65 16.73 -1.86 3.07
C ASP A 65 17.74 -0.86 2.46
N GLU A 66 18.91 -0.74 3.10
CA GLU A 66 19.92 0.29 2.77
C GLU A 66 20.46 0.19 1.32
N GLU A 67 20.35 -0.97 0.67
CA GLU A 67 20.85 -1.18 -0.69
C GLU A 67 19.72 -1.17 -1.72
N ASN A 68 18.55 -1.74 -1.40
CA ASN A 68 17.50 -2.06 -2.38
C ASN A 68 16.07 -1.74 -1.89
N GLY A 69 15.91 -0.97 -0.82
CA GLY A 69 14.61 -0.55 -0.31
C GLY A 69 13.79 0.19 -1.37
N ILE A 70 12.49 -0.06 -1.44
CA ILE A 70 11.65 0.57 -2.48
C ILE A 70 11.54 2.10 -2.32
N THR A 71 11.86 2.64 -1.14
CA THR A 71 11.99 4.08 -0.91
C THR A 71 13.17 4.68 -1.69
N ILE A 72 14.33 4.01 -1.69
CA ILE A 72 15.50 4.41 -2.48
C ILE A 72 15.17 4.38 -3.98
N ILE A 73 14.47 3.34 -4.45
CA ILE A 73 14.06 3.21 -5.85
C ILE A 73 13.15 4.38 -6.27
N GLN A 74 12.19 4.75 -5.42
CA GLN A 74 11.33 5.90 -5.63
C GLN A 74 12.14 7.21 -5.71
N GLU A 75 13.09 7.43 -4.80
CA GLU A 75 13.94 8.62 -4.76
C GLU A 75 14.87 8.75 -5.98
N MET A 76 15.24 7.63 -6.59
CA MET A 76 16.07 7.59 -7.80
C MET A 76 15.29 7.83 -9.09
N SER A 77 13.96 7.85 -9.04
CA SER A 77 13.11 8.09 -10.22
C SER A 77 13.02 9.58 -10.57
N ASP A 78 13.27 9.92 -11.83
CA ASP A 78 13.04 11.27 -12.38
C ASP A 78 11.66 11.43 -13.04
N ASN A 79 10.86 10.36 -13.09
CA ASN A 79 9.54 10.36 -13.73
C ASN A 79 8.46 10.59 -12.66
N GLU A 80 7.80 11.74 -12.70
CA GLU A 80 6.74 12.13 -11.77
C GLU A 80 5.61 11.07 -11.67
N LYS A 81 5.27 10.41 -12.79
CA LYS A 81 4.26 9.35 -12.79
C LYS A 81 4.76 8.09 -12.08
N ASP A 82 6.02 7.71 -12.27
CA ASP A 82 6.61 6.55 -11.59
C ASP A 82 6.81 6.86 -10.10
N ILE A 83 7.16 8.09 -9.73
CA ILE A 83 7.21 8.55 -8.33
C ILE A 83 5.84 8.37 -7.67
N ALA A 84 4.77 8.88 -8.29
CA ALA A 84 3.42 8.75 -7.75
C ALA A 84 2.95 7.29 -7.68
N ALA A 85 3.35 6.46 -8.65
CA ALA A 85 3.08 5.03 -8.61
C ALA A 85 3.82 4.36 -7.46
N TRP A 86 5.10 4.68 -7.25
CA TRP A 86 5.88 4.18 -6.12
C TRP A 86 5.32 4.61 -4.77
N ASN A 87 4.85 5.85 -4.62
CA ASN A 87 4.17 6.32 -3.40
C ASN A 87 2.99 5.42 -3.04
N CYS A 88 2.16 5.04 -4.03
CA CYS A 88 1.06 4.10 -3.80
C CYS A 88 1.56 2.73 -3.28
N ILE A 89 2.66 2.22 -3.83
CA ILE A 89 3.24 0.94 -3.41
C ILE A 89 3.82 1.04 -2.00
N ILE A 90 4.56 2.11 -1.71
CA ILE A 90 5.15 2.39 -0.39
C ILE A 90 4.06 2.48 0.66
N ASP A 91 3.00 3.26 0.42
CA ASP A 91 1.88 3.38 1.34
C ASP A 91 1.20 2.03 1.59
N THR A 92 1.04 1.21 0.54
CA THR A 92 0.47 -0.14 0.66
C THR A 92 1.33 -1.02 1.58
N VAL A 93 2.64 -1.04 1.38
CA VAL A 93 3.56 -1.87 2.15
C VAL A 93 3.70 -1.35 3.58
N ALA A 94 3.81 -0.04 3.77
CA ALA A 94 3.90 0.59 5.09
C ALA A 94 2.65 0.36 5.93
N TYR A 95 1.46 0.54 5.33
CA TYR A 95 0.20 0.25 5.98
C TYR A 95 0.08 -1.25 6.35
N THR A 96 0.47 -2.14 5.44
CA THR A 96 0.44 -3.58 5.72
C THR A 96 1.43 -3.97 6.81
N SER A 97 2.65 -3.45 6.77
CA SER A 97 3.68 -3.66 7.80
C SER A 97 3.16 -3.21 9.16
N ARG A 98 2.51 -2.04 9.23
CA ARG A 98 1.89 -1.54 10.44
C ARG A 98 0.86 -2.50 11.01
N LYS A 99 -0.10 -2.94 10.19
CA LYS A 99 -1.18 -3.85 10.62
C LYS A 99 -0.66 -5.23 11.01
N ALA A 100 0.36 -5.73 10.32
CA ALA A 100 1.04 -6.96 10.69
C ALA A 100 1.70 -6.85 12.08
N MET A 101 2.50 -5.81 12.31
CA MET A 101 3.16 -5.59 13.61
C MET A 101 2.16 -5.38 14.76
N GLU A 102 1.04 -4.69 14.50
CA GLU A 102 -0.04 -4.54 15.49
C GLU A 102 -0.64 -5.91 15.86
N LYS A 103 -0.88 -6.78 14.87
CA LYS A 103 -1.43 -8.13 15.07
C LYS A 103 -0.45 -9.07 15.77
N GLU A 104 0.84 -8.93 15.45
CA GLU A 104 1.95 -9.65 16.10
C GLU A 104 2.17 -9.21 17.56
N GLY A 105 1.60 -8.07 17.98
CA GLY A 105 1.76 -7.55 19.33
C GLY A 105 3.14 -6.95 19.60
N VAL A 106 3.79 -6.39 18.57
CA VAL A 106 5.09 -5.75 18.66
C VAL A 106 5.03 -4.54 19.61
N GLU A 107 5.97 -4.45 20.55
CA GLU A 107 6.01 -3.35 21.54
C GLU A 107 6.56 -2.03 20.97
N TYR A 108 7.44 -2.10 19.98
CA TYR A 108 8.13 -0.96 19.38
C TYR A 108 8.13 -1.07 17.86
N PHE A 109 7.51 -0.09 17.20
CA PHE A 109 7.56 0.02 15.74
C PHE A 109 8.85 0.75 15.31
N PRO A 110 9.43 0.39 14.16
CA PRO A 110 10.39 1.25 13.47
C PRO A 110 9.83 2.67 13.29
N GLU A 111 10.69 3.69 13.33
CA GLU A 111 10.25 5.10 13.34
C GLU A 111 9.31 5.46 12.17
N PRO A 112 9.56 5.04 10.91
CA PRO A 112 8.63 5.30 9.81
C PRO A 112 7.26 4.64 10.01
N ILE A 113 7.24 3.42 10.53
CA ILE A 113 6.02 2.63 10.76
C ILE A 113 5.25 3.12 12.00
N ALA A 114 5.94 3.72 12.97
CA ALA A 114 5.31 4.27 14.16
C ALA A 114 4.29 5.38 13.83
N LEU A 115 4.52 6.10 12.73
CA LEU A 115 3.69 7.22 12.25
C LEU A 115 2.56 6.78 11.31
N VAL A 116 2.52 5.52 10.90
CA VAL A 116 1.49 5.00 9.99
C VAL A 116 0.19 4.79 10.75
N ASP A 117 -0.87 5.43 10.28
CA ASP A 117 -2.25 5.23 10.73
C ASP A 117 -3.23 5.32 9.53
N ASP A 118 -4.53 5.33 9.81
CA ASP A 118 -5.57 5.33 8.79
C ASP A 118 -5.58 6.60 7.91
N SER A 119 -4.97 7.71 8.36
CA SER A 119 -4.85 8.93 7.54
C SER A 119 -3.93 8.74 6.33
N LEU A 120 -3.07 7.71 6.32
CA LEU A 120 -2.21 7.37 5.19
C LEU A 120 -3.01 7.13 3.90
N VAL A 121 -4.27 6.72 4.02
CA VAL A 121 -5.18 6.52 2.87
C VAL A 121 -5.36 7.79 2.04
N GLU A 122 -5.26 8.98 2.66
CA GLU A 122 -5.39 10.26 1.96
C GLU A 122 -4.20 10.51 1.03
N HIS A 123 -2.98 10.25 1.51
CA HIS A 123 -1.76 10.35 0.71
C HIS A 123 -1.78 9.34 -0.44
N PHE A 124 -2.22 8.12 -0.17
CA PHE A 124 -2.35 7.08 -1.18
C PHE A 124 -3.31 7.48 -2.30
N ILE A 125 -4.49 7.99 -1.96
CA ILE A 125 -5.49 8.42 -2.95
C ILE A 125 -4.95 9.59 -3.77
N SER A 126 -4.32 10.57 -3.12
CA SER A 126 -3.71 11.70 -3.82
C SER A 126 -2.59 11.28 -4.77
N SER A 127 -1.80 10.26 -4.39
CA SER A 127 -0.79 9.66 -5.26
C SER A 127 -1.44 8.92 -6.44
N MET A 128 -2.53 8.17 -6.19
CA MET A 128 -3.24 7.44 -7.23
C MET A 128 -3.88 8.36 -8.28
N GLU A 129 -4.42 9.50 -7.87
CA GLU A 129 -4.95 10.54 -8.75
C GLU A 129 -3.90 11.12 -9.71
N GLN A 130 -2.62 11.11 -9.32
CA GLN A 130 -1.53 11.54 -10.19
C GLN A 130 -1.13 10.47 -11.23
N VAL A 131 -1.49 9.20 -10.99
CA VAL A 131 -1.19 8.08 -11.89
C VAL A 131 -2.35 7.82 -12.87
N LYS A 132 -3.60 7.92 -12.40
CA LYS A 132 -4.81 7.58 -13.17
C LYS A 132 -5.87 8.68 -13.14
N ASP A 133 -6.21 9.19 -14.32
CA ASP A 133 -7.27 10.20 -14.53
C ASP A 133 -8.68 9.78 -14.06
N ASN A 134 -8.97 8.47 -13.97
CA ASN A 134 -10.27 7.93 -13.56
C ASN A 134 -10.23 7.22 -12.19
N SER A 135 -9.27 7.59 -11.33
CA SER A 135 -9.08 6.99 -10.01
C SER A 135 -10.32 7.08 -9.12
N THR A 136 -11.11 8.17 -9.17
CA THR A 136 -12.29 8.35 -8.30
C THR A 136 -13.30 7.23 -8.43
N LEU A 137 -13.71 6.88 -9.67
CA LEU A 137 -14.67 5.81 -9.90
C LEU A 137 -14.10 4.43 -9.51
N LEU A 138 -12.79 4.25 -9.68
CA LEU A 138 -12.11 3.03 -9.27
C LEU A 138 -12.13 2.88 -7.74
N ILE A 139 -11.76 3.94 -7.02
CA ILE A 139 -11.77 4.01 -5.55
C ILE A 139 -13.16 3.71 -5.00
N GLU A 140 -14.20 4.36 -5.53
CA GLU A 140 -15.59 4.14 -5.11
C GLU A 140 -16.01 2.67 -5.31
N LYS A 141 -15.73 2.10 -6.48
CA LYS A 141 -16.05 0.69 -6.77
C LYS A 141 -15.31 -0.28 -5.87
N THR A 142 -14.02 -0.06 -5.63
CA THR A 142 -13.23 -0.91 -4.74
C THR A 142 -13.78 -0.88 -3.32
N TYR A 143 -14.16 0.31 -2.84
CA TYR A 143 -14.78 0.44 -1.53
C TYR A 143 -16.15 -0.27 -1.43
N GLU A 144 -17.04 -0.05 -2.41
CA GLU A 144 -18.34 -0.73 -2.48
C GLU A 144 -18.21 -2.26 -2.52
N GLN A 145 -17.24 -2.77 -3.27
CA GLN A 145 -16.95 -4.21 -3.33
C GLN A 145 -16.57 -4.77 -1.96
N LEU A 146 -15.71 -4.07 -1.22
CA LEU A 146 -15.27 -4.52 0.11
C LEU A 146 -16.43 -4.51 1.11
N LEU A 147 -17.26 -3.46 1.12
CA LEU A 147 -18.46 -3.42 1.96
C LEU A 147 -19.47 -4.53 1.61
N SER A 148 -19.64 -4.86 0.33
CA SER A 148 -20.61 -5.87 -0.10
C SER A 148 -20.24 -7.30 0.28
N ASN A 149 -19.00 -7.55 0.72
CA ASN A 149 -18.58 -8.84 1.25
C ASN A 149 -19.00 -9.07 2.72
N LEU A 150 -19.74 -8.12 3.31
CA LEU A 150 -20.29 -8.19 4.67
C LEU A 150 -21.69 -8.88 4.74
N ASP A 151 -22.25 -9.34 3.63
CA ASP A 151 -23.56 -10.03 3.53
C ASP A 151 -23.48 -11.54 3.24
#